data_AF-A0A938N4G5-F1
#
_entry.id   AF-A0A938N4G5-F1
#
_cell.length_a   1.000
_cell.length_b   1.000
_cell.length_c   1.000
_cell.angle_alpha   90.00
_cell.angle_beta   90.00
_cell.angle_gamma   90.00
#
_symmetry.space_group_name_H-M   'P 1'
#
loop_
_entity.id
_entity.type
_entity.pdbx_description
1 polymer ?
#
loop_
_entity_poly.entity_id
_entity_poly.type
_entity_poly.pdbx_seq_one_letter_code
_entity_poly.pdbx_strand_id
1 'polypeptide(L)'
;MTKCILEVCYLTDEEIATGSKLVAAAGIDFVKTSTGQFEGPSLEQFLVMRDAVRDAPVRLKVAGVKFPRPQNALIFLRVGADRIGTRAAPEIVDALPVLRQEGLLPAMDER
;
A
#
# COMPACT_ATOMS: atom_id res chain seq x y z
N MET A 1 17.85 2.80 -0.65
CA MET A 1 16.40 2.52 -0.52
C MET A 1 16.14 1.52 0.61
N THR A 2 15.79 2.05 1.77
CA THR A 2 15.44 1.35 3.01
C THR A 2 13.92 1.37 3.21
N LYS A 3 13.35 0.34 3.84
CA LYS A 3 11.90 0.25 4.08
C LYS A 3 11.68 -0.25 5.50
N CYS A 4 11.00 0.53 6.34
CA CYS A 4 10.66 0.12 7.70
C CYS A 4 9.28 -0.55 7.68
N ILE A 5 9.17 -1.75 8.25
CA ILE A 5 7.89 -2.47 8.36
C ILE A 5 7.31 -2.20 9.73
N LEU A 6 6.08 -1.70 9.80
CA LEU A 6 5.40 -1.46 11.09
C LEU A 6 4.66 -2.69 11.62
N GLU A 7 4.22 -3.59 10.72
CA GLU A 7 3.34 -4.72 11.04
C GLU A 7 2.00 -4.27 11.65
N VAL A 8 1.28 -3.47 10.86
CA VAL A 8 0.09 -2.73 11.31
C VAL A 8 -1.04 -3.58 11.88
N CYS A 9 -1.10 -4.88 11.61
CA CYS A 9 -2.14 -5.75 12.17
C CYS A 9 -2.04 -5.90 13.70
N TYR A 10 -0.90 -5.54 14.31
CA TYR A 10 -0.70 -5.55 15.75
C TYR A 10 -0.76 -4.17 16.39
N LEU A 11 -1.01 -3.13 15.60
CA LEU A 11 -0.95 -1.75 16.04
C LEU A 11 -2.33 -1.12 16.04
N THR A 12 -2.56 -0.26 17.02
CA THR A 12 -3.67 0.70 17.02
C THR A 12 -3.43 1.82 16.01
N ASP A 13 -4.47 2.56 15.65
CA ASP A 13 -4.36 3.69 14.73
C ASP A 13 -3.38 4.77 15.25
N GLU A 14 -3.34 5.02 16.56
CA GLU A 14 -2.39 5.96 17.17
C GLU A 14 -0.94 5.48 17.02
N GLU A 15 -0.68 4.18 17.23
CA GLU A 15 0.64 3.58 17.06
C GLU A 15 1.08 3.56 15.59
N ILE A 16 0.16 3.30 14.66
CA ILE A 16 0.42 3.38 13.22
C ILE A 16 0.82 4.80 12.84
N ALA A 17 0.05 5.80 13.27
CA ALA A 17 0.34 7.20 12.97
C ALA A 17 1.68 7.64 13.56
N THR A 18 1.94 7.29 14.82
CA THR A 18 3.19 7.62 15.52
C THR A 18 4.39 6.94 14.87
N GLY A 19 4.31 5.63 14.61
CA GLY A 19 5.37 4.87 13.95
C GLY A 19 5.68 5.40 12.55
N SER A 20 4.66 5.78 11.79
CA SER A 20 4.83 6.35 10.45
C SER A 20 5.59 7.68 10.49
N LYS A 21 5.23 8.58 11.42
CA LYS A 21 5.93 9.86 11.63
C LYS A 21 7.39 9.66 12.05
N LEU A 22 7.66 8.69 12.93
CA LEU A 22 9.02 8.35 13.36
C LEU A 22 9.87 7.83 12.20
N VAL A 23 9.33 6.95 11.36
CA VAL A 23 10.02 6.45 10.15
C VAL A 23 10.34 7.60 9.19
N ALA A 24 9.39 8.52 8.98
CA ALA A 24 9.60 9.70 8.14
C ALA A 24 10.67 10.63 8.71
N ALA A 25 10.62 10.94 10.01
CA ALA A 25 11.59 11.79 10.69
C ALA A 25 13.01 11.19 10.68
N ALA A 26 13.13 9.87 10.68
CA ALA A 26 14.40 9.15 10.53
C ALA A 26 14.98 9.18 9.10
N GLY A 27 14.28 9.79 8.13
CA GLY A 27 14.74 9.88 6.74
C GLY A 27 14.74 8.55 5.98
N ILE A 28 13.93 7.58 6.42
CA ILE A 28 13.79 6.27 5.74
C ILE A 28 12.95 6.44 4.47
N ASP A 29 13.30 5.76 3.38
CA ASP A 29 12.63 5.94 2.08
C ASP A 29 11.16 5.49 2.05
N PHE A 30 10.79 4.48 2.86
CA PHE A 30 9.43 3.93 2.90
C PHE A 30 8.96 3.57 4.31
N VAL A 31 7.70 3.92 4.59
CA VAL A 31 6.87 3.21 5.57
C VAL A 31 6.20 2.03 4.87
N LYS A 32 6.33 0.82 5.43
CA LYS A 32 5.74 -0.41 4.89
C LYS A 32 4.74 -0.99 5.87
N THR A 33 3.57 -1.39 5.38
CA THR A 33 2.47 -1.90 6.20
C THR A 33 2.83 -3.19 6.96
N SER A 34 3.09 -4.29 6.23
CA SER A 34 3.12 -5.64 6.83
C SER A 34 4.23 -6.52 6.28
N THR A 35 4.69 -7.52 7.05
CA THR A 35 5.66 -8.52 6.56
C THR A 35 5.04 -9.43 5.50
N GLY A 36 3.74 -9.70 5.63
CA GLY A 36 2.98 -10.66 4.84
C GLY A 36 2.90 -12.07 5.45
N GLN A 37 3.39 -12.24 6.68
CA GLN A 37 3.29 -13.51 7.43
C GLN A 37 1.97 -13.62 8.22
N PHE A 38 1.45 -12.49 8.70
CA PHE A 38 0.25 -12.42 9.54
C PHE A 38 -0.96 -11.90 8.76
N GLU A 39 -1.93 -11.31 9.48
CA GLU A 39 -3.03 -10.58 8.86
C GLU A 39 -2.51 -9.40 8.03
N GLY A 40 -3.24 -9.12 6.95
CA GLY A 40 -2.91 -8.01 6.05
C GLY A 40 -3.40 -6.67 6.59
N PRO A 41 -2.91 -5.55 6.06
CA PRO A 41 -3.44 -4.24 6.40
C PRO A 41 -4.87 -4.10 5.90
N SER A 42 -5.75 -3.49 6.69
CA SER A 42 -7.03 -2.97 6.20
C SER A 42 -6.82 -1.68 5.37
N LEU A 43 -7.86 -1.23 4.68
CA LEU A 43 -7.83 0.06 3.99
C LEU A 43 -7.69 1.20 5.02
N GLU A 44 -8.46 1.14 6.11
CA GLU A 44 -8.50 2.14 7.18
C GLU A 44 -7.12 2.30 7.83
N GLN A 45 -6.46 1.20 8.18
CA GLN A 45 -5.10 1.21 8.74
C GLN A 45 -4.09 1.87 7.78
N PHE A 46 -4.23 1.64 6.48
CA PHE A 46 -3.39 2.31 5.49
C PHE A 46 -3.70 3.80 5.38
N LEU A 47 -4.97 4.21 5.46
CA LEU A 47 -5.34 5.62 5.42
C LEU A 47 -4.76 6.38 6.61
N VAL A 48 -4.78 5.79 7.80
CA VAL A 48 -4.11 6.35 9.00
C VAL A 48 -2.61 6.52 8.76
N MET A 49 -1.93 5.49 8.25
CA MET A 49 -0.51 5.54 7.90
C MET A 49 -0.23 6.67 6.89
N ARG A 50 -1.02 6.77 5.83
CA ARG A 50 -0.88 7.78 4.78
C ARG A 50 -1.08 9.19 5.31
N ASP A 51 -2.15 9.40 6.08
CA ASP A 51 -2.51 10.72 6.59
C ASP A 51 -1.49 11.24 7.59
N ALA A 52 -0.87 10.34 8.35
CA ALA A 52 0.18 10.68 9.30
C ALA A 52 1.46 11.25 8.65
N VAL A 53 1.72 10.97 7.38
CA VAL A 53 2.96 11.35 6.67
C VAL A 53 2.71 12.08 5.34
N ARG A 54 1.49 12.57 5.12
CA ARG A 54 1.05 13.22 3.86
C ARG A 54 2.00 14.32 3.37
N ASP A 55 2.55 15.10 4.28
CA ASP A 55 3.42 16.25 3.97
C ASP A 55 4.92 15.93 4.14
N ALA A 56 5.27 14.66 4.45
CA ALA A 56 6.64 14.23 4.64
C ALA A 56 7.19 13.59 3.35
N PRO A 57 8.49 13.73 3.06
CA PRO A 57 9.12 13.15 1.86
C PRO A 57 9.41 11.64 2.03
N VAL A 58 8.43 10.87 2.52
CA VAL A 58 8.49 9.41 2.67
C VAL A 58 7.47 8.76 1.73
N ARG A 59 7.80 7.60 1.18
CA ARG A 59 6.89 6.83 0.33
C ARG A 59 6.16 5.74 1.12
N LEU A 60 5.05 5.28 0.59
CA LEU A 60 4.21 4.26 1.22
C LEU A 60 4.24 2.96 0.43
N LYS A 61 4.54 1.86 1.13
CA LYS A 61 4.50 0.52 0.55
C LYS A 61 3.46 -0.34 1.26
N VAL A 62 2.46 -0.80 0.52
CA VAL A 62 1.46 -1.75 1.01
C VAL A 62 1.93 -3.17 0.70
N ALA A 63 1.93 -4.04 1.70
CA ALA A 63 2.24 -5.46 1.56
C ALA A 63 1.35 -6.29 2.50
N GLY A 64 1.27 -7.61 2.26
CA GLY A 64 0.46 -8.52 3.10
C GLY A 64 -1.03 -8.57 2.76
N VAL A 65 -1.46 -7.82 1.74
CA VAL A 65 -2.83 -7.79 1.23
C VAL A 65 -3.29 -9.18 0.79
N LYS A 66 -4.46 -9.58 1.28
CA LYS A 66 -5.11 -10.85 0.97
C LYS A 66 -6.03 -10.71 -0.25
N PHE A 67 -6.70 -11.79 -0.62
CA PHE A 67 -7.67 -11.78 -1.73
C PHE A 67 -8.82 -10.79 -1.46
N PRO A 68 -9.41 -10.18 -2.51
CA PRO A 68 -9.06 -10.35 -3.93
C PRO A 68 -7.95 -9.36 -4.36
N ARG A 69 -6.85 -9.91 -4.90
CA ARG A 69 -5.57 -9.18 -5.02
C ARG A 69 -5.54 -8.09 -6.09
N PRO A 70 -6.09 -8.29 -7.30
CA PRO A 70 -6.15 -7.23 -8.32
C PRO A 70 -6.93 -5.98 -7.87
N GLN A 71 -8.11 -6.16 -7.28
CA GLN A 71 -8.98 -5.09 -6.80
C GLN A 71 -8.30 -4.33 -5.66
N ASN A 72 -7.75 -5.06 -4.68
CA ASN A 72 -7.07 -4.42 -3.57
C ASN A 72 -5.82 -3.64 -4.02
N ALA A 73 -5.03 -4.19 -4.95
CA ALA A 73 -3.89 -3.46 -5.51
C ALA A 73 -4.31 -2.14 -6.16
N LEU A 74 -5.40 -2.15 -6.95
CA LEU A 74 -5.96 -0.94 -7.54
C LEU A 74 -6.39 0.07 -6.48
N ILE A 75 -7.14 -0.36 -5.47
CA ILE A 75 -7.64 0.51 -4.38
C ILE A 75 -6.46 1.18 -3.67
N PHE A 76 -5.47 0.42 -3.21
CA PHE A 76 -4.32 0.98 -2.49
C PHE A 76 -3.51 1.95 -3.35
N LEU A 77 -3.29 1.65 -4.63
CA LEU A 77 -2.62 2.59 -5.55
C LEU A 77 -3.44 3.88 -5.72
N ARG A 78 -4.76 3.78 -5.87
CA ARG A 78 -5.66 4.95 -6.00
C ARG A 78 -5.66 5.83 -4.77
N VAL A 79 -5.57 5.25 -3.58
CA VAL A 79 -5.61 6.01 -2.32
C VAL A 79 -4.24 6.53 -1.85
N GLY A 80 -3.17 6.28 -2.61
CA GLY A 80 -1.85 6.90 -2.39
C GLY A 80 -0.71 5.95 -2.02
N ALA A 81 -0.83 4.64 -2.25
CA ALA A 81 0.32 3.75 -2.13
C ALA A 81 1.29 3.95 -3.31
N ASP A 82 2.57 4.17 -3.03
CA ASP A 82 3.61 4.26 -4.07
C ASP A 82 4.05 2.89 -4.58
N ARG A 83 3.86 1.83 -3.77
CA ARG A 83 4.28 0.48 -4.13
C ARG A 83 3.44 -0.61 -3.49
N ILE A 84 3.13 -1.63 -4.29
CA ILE A 84 2.51 -2.88 -3.84
C ILE A 84 3.58 -3.97 -3.69
N GLY A 85 3.63 -4.59 -2.52
CA GLY A 85 4.42 -5.77 -2.21
C GLY A 85 3.54 -7.01 -2.26
N THR A 86 3.69 -7.81 -3.30
CA THR A 86 2.83 -8.97 -3.58
C THR A 86 3.63 -10.13 -4.16
N ARG A 87 3.17 -11.36 -3.93
CA ARG A 87 3.65 -12.58 -4.63
C ARG A 87 2.80 -12.92 -5.85
N ALA A 88 1.69 -12.20 -6.05
CA ALA A 88 0.72 -12.44 -7.12
C ALA A 88 0.80 -11.33 -8.18
N ALA A 89 2.01 -10.87 -8.51
CA ALA A 89 2.19 -9.86 -9.54
C ALA A 89 1.61 -10.30 -10.90
N PRO A 90 1.81 -11.56 -11.37
CA PRO A 90 1.18 -12.02 -12.62
C PRO A 90 -0.34 -11.90 -12.59
N GLU A 91 -1.00 -12.40 -11.55
CA GLU A 91 -2.47 -12.32 -11.39
C GLU A 91 -3.00 -10.88 -11.47
N ILE A 92 -2.29 -9.93 -10.86
CA ILE A 92 -2.69 -8.51 -10.89
C ILE A 92 -2.53 -7.93 -12.30
N VAL A 93 -1.44 -8.27 -12.99
CA VAL A 93 -1.15 -7.77 -14.35
C VAL A 93 -2.12 -8.39 -15.37
N ASP A 94 -2.37 -9.68 -15.26
CA ASP A 94 -3.27 -10.43 -16.14
C ASP A 94 -4.74 -10.00 -15.99
N ALA A 95 -5.10 -9.42 -14.83
CA ALA A 95 -6.42 -8.85 -14.60
C ALA A 95 -6.61 -7.45 -15.25
N LEU A 96 -5.55 -6.75 -15.63
CA LEU A 96 -5.65 -5.37 -16.15
C LEU A 96 -6.54 -5.24 -17.39
N PRO A 97 -6.53 -6.16 -18.39
CA PRO A 97 -7.43 -6.08 -19.54
C PRO A 97 -8.90 -6.11 -19.14
N VAL A 98 -9.29 -7.03 -18.25
CA VAL A 98 -10.66 -7.14 -17.74
C VAL A 98 -11.04 -5.88 -16.97
N LEU A 99 -10.17 -5.41 -16.07
CA LEU A 99 -10.42 -4.18 -15.31
C LEU A 99 -10.58 -2.94 -16.22
N ARG A 100 -9.89 -2.89 -17.37
CA ARG A 100 -10.09 -1.82 -18.36
C ARG A 100 -11.40 -1.99 -19.13
N GLN A 101 -11.73 -3.21 -19.57
CA GLN A 101 -12.96 -3.51 -20.28
C GLN A 101 -14.20 -3.12 -19.46
N GLU A 102 -14.16 -3.36 -18.15
CA GLU A 102 -15.23 -3.00 -17.21
C GLU A 102 -15.17 -1.53 -16.73
N GLY A 103 -14.26 -0.71 -17.26
CA GLY A 103 -14.15 0.72 -16.95
C GLY A 103 -13.57 1.06 -15.57
N LEU A 104 -12.97 0.11 -14.86
CA LEU A 104 -12.34 0.32 -13.54
C LEU A 104 -10.92 0.91 -13.65
N LEU A 105 -10.29 0.74 -14.80
CA LEU A 105 -9.02 1.34 -15.17
C LEU A 105 -9.17 2.24 -16.39
N PRO A 106 -8.37 3.32 -16.50
CA PRO A 106 -8.34 4.11 -17.72
C PRO A 106 -7.85 3.25 -18.90
N ALA A 107 -8.29 3.61 -20.09
CA ALA A 107 -7.76 3.07 -21.33
C ALA A 107 -6.23 3.27 -21.36
N MET A 108 -5.53 2.37 -22.05
CA MET A 108 -4.10 2.59 -22.31
C MET A 108 -3.99 3.78 -23.26
N ASP A 109 -3.25 4.82 -22.85
CA ASP A 109 -2.77 5.80 -23.81
C ASP A 109 -1.80 5.09 -24.76
N GLU A 110 -1.97 5.26 -26.07
CA GLU A 110 -1.10 4.71 -27.13
C GLU A 110 0.27 5.45 -27.24
N ARG A 111 0.76 6.01 -26.13
CA ARG A 111 2.01 6.78 -26.11
C ARG A 111 3.26 5.90 -26.11
#